data_AF-A0A1V5CGU4-F1
#
_entry.id   AF-A0A1V5CGU4-F1
#
_cell.length_a   1.000
_cell.length_b   1.000
_cell.length_c   1.000
_cell.angle_alpha   90.00
_cell.angle_beta   90.00
_cell.angle_gamma   90.00
#
_symmetry.space_group_name_H-M   'P 1'
#
loop_
_entity.id
_entity.type
_entity.pdbx_description
1 polymer ?
#
loop_
_entity_poly.entity_id
_entity_poly.type
_entity_poly.pdbx_seq_one_letter_code
_entity_poly.pdbx_strand_id
1 'polypeptide(L)'
;MNNTPIGPAILAIGAVVNPNFEPLDLQLMKMEKKIEAGAQFFQTQAVYDSARFESFIKQAGRFGVPVQYGVVVIKSPEMARFMNNHVSGISVPDAFITEIGSVPKENRKEKAIEMTARLVNEIVPMVQGIHFMPLGWSDVVPKVLEKTPLWTAN
;
A
#
# COMPACT_ATOMS: atom_id res chain seq x y z
N MET A 1 -5.99 34.33 -24.38
CA MET A 1 -6.17 33.28 -23.36
C MET A 1 -7.03 33.88 -22.27
N ASN A 2 -8.23 33.34 -22.03
CA ASN A 2 -9.15 33.88 -21.04
C ASN A 2 -8.70 33.45 -19.64
N ASN A 3 -8.19 34.40 -18.84
CA ASN A 3 -7.87 34.23 -17.42
C ASN A 3 -9.12 34.27 -16.53
N THR A 4 -10.23 33.68 -16.97
CA THR A 4 -11.41 33.56 -16.11
C THR A 4 -11.10 32.51 -15.05
N PRO A 5 -11.13 32.83 -13.74
CA PRO A 5 -10.95 31.82 -12.71
C PRO A 5 -12.01 30.74 -12.92
N ILE A 6 -11.55 29.54 -13.27
CA ILE A 6 -12.36 28.33 -13.14
C ILE A 6 -12.74 28.32 -11.65
N GLY A 7 -14.03 28.25 -11.32
CA GLY A 7 -14.52 28.33 -9.93
C GLY A 7 -13.80 27.35 -8.98
N PRO A 8 -14.06 27.39 -7.67
CA PRO A 8 -13.30 26.60 -6.70
C PRO A 8 -13.22 25.13 -7.15
N ALA A 9 -11.98 24.63 -7.31
CA ALA A 9 -11.75 23.27 -7.79
C ALA A 9 -12.32 22.28 -6.77
N ILE A 10 -13.23 21.42 -7.23
CA ILE A 10 -13.71 20.30 -6.44
C ILE A 10 -12.62 19.22 -6.50
N LEU A 11 -11.81 19.14 -5.45
CA LEU A 11 -10.71 18.18 -5.34
C LEU A 11 -11.09 17.00 -4.45
N ALA A 12 -10.63 15.81 -4.80
CA ALA A 12 -10.63 14.66 -3.91
C ALA A 12 -9.36 14.70 -3.05
N ILE A 13 -9.48 15.05 -1.77
CA ILE A 13 -8.33 15.28 -0.89
C ILE A 13 -7.92 13.96 -0.24
N GLY A 14 -6.77 13.42 -0.66
CA GLY A 14 -6.15 12.24 -0.05
C GLY A 14 -5.04 12.60 0.92
N ALA A 15 -4.74 11.71 1.87
CA ALA A 15 -3.60 11.85 2.77
C ALA A 15 -2.87 10.51 2.99
N VAL A 16 -1.64 10.58 3.53
CA VAL A 16 -0.84 9.38 3.84
C VAL A 16 -0.99 8.98 5.30
N VAL A 17 -0.99 7.68 5.59
CA VAL A 17 -0.91 7.12 6.95
C VAL A 17 0.10 5.98 6.98
N ASN A 18 0.80 5.78 8.11
CA ASN A 18 1.77 4.70 8.26
C ASN A 18 1.31 3.67 9.30
N PRO A 19 0.84 2.47 8.89
CA PRO A 19 0.46 1.41 9.82
C PRO A 19 1.65 0.77 10.56
N ASN A 20 2.90 0.98 10.10
CA ASN A 20 4.10 0.41 10.72
C ASN A 20 4.63 1.18 11.93
N PHE A 21 4.06 2.33 12.24
CA PHE A 21 4.60 3.20 13.30
C PHE A 21 4.19 2.70 14.68
N GLU A 22 5.14 2.74 15.61
CA GLU A 22 4.91 2.44 17.03
C GLU A 22 5.25 3.65 17.90
N PRO A 23 4.40 4.03 18.87
CA PRO A 23 3.07 3.46 19.12
C PRO A 23 2.03 3.90 18.06
N LEU A 24 1.15 2.99 17.66
CA LEU A 24 0.16 3.21 16.61
C LEU A 24 -0.80 4.38 16.91
N ASP A 25 -1.13 4.62 18.18
CA ASP A 25 -2.01 5.70 18.62
C ASP A 25 -1.56 7.09 18.14
N LEU A 26 -0.25 7.33 18.09
CA LEU A 26 0.30 8.60 17.58
C LEU A 26 -0.01 8.79 16.09
N GLN A 27 -0.08 7.71 15.29
CA GLN A 27 -0.49 7.81 13.89
C GLN A 27 -1.99 8.00 13.75
N LEU A 28 -2.80 7.37 14.59
CA LEU A 28 -4.25 7.53 14.57
C LEU A 28 -4.64 8.97 14.95
N MET A 29 -3.98 9.60 15.92
CA MET A 29 -4.15 11.03 16.20
C MET A 29 -3.74 11.93 15.03
N LYS A 30 -2.68 11.59 14.29
CA LYS A 30 -2.30 12.32 13.07
C LYS A 30 -3.32 12.11 11.94
N MET A 31 -3.91 10.93 11.85
CA MET A 31 -4.97 10.61 10.90
C MET A 31 -6.21 11.46 11.19
N GLU A 32 -6.66 11.53 12.45
CA GLU A 32 -7.76 12.39 12.90
C GLU A 32 -7.55 13.86 12.54
N LYS A 33 -6.38 14.42 12.86
CA LYS A 33 -6.03 15.81 12.47
C LYS A 33 -6.08 16.04 10.95
N LYS A 34 -5.70 15.04 10.15
CA LYS A 34 -5.78 15.14 8.68
C LYS A 34 -7.23 15.09 8.18
N ILE A 35 -8.09 14.35 8.86
CA ILE A 35 -9.53 14.29 8.58
C ILE A 35 -10.18 15.63 8.91
N GLU A 36 -9.87 16.21 10.07
CA GLU A 36 -10.33 17.56 10.46
C GLU A 36 -9.88 18.63 9.46
N ALA A 37 -8.70 18.44 8.84
CA ALA A 37 -8.20 19.30 7.77
C ALA A 37 -8.80 19.01 6.38
N GLY A 38 -9.72 18.04 6.26
CA GLY A 38 -10.49 17.75 5.05
C GLY A 38 -10.04 16.52 4.25
N ALA A 39 -9.18 15.65 4.78
CA ALA A 39 -8.82 14.40 4.11
C ALA A 39 -10.03 13.46 3.98
N GLN A 40 -10.31 13.01 2.76
CA GLN A 40 -11.46 12.19 2.39
C GLN A 40 -11.11 10.71 2.19
N PHE A 41 -9.83 10.38 2.05
CA PHE A 41 -9.32 9.01 2.01
C PHE A 41 -7.84 8.98 2.39
N PHE A 42 -7.35 7.79 2.74
CA PHE A 42 -5.95 7.58 3.08
C PHE A 42 -5.29 6.55 2.18
N GLN A 43 -4.02 6.79 1.84
CA GLN A 43 -3.13 5.80 1.24
C GLN A 43 -2.11 5.38 2.30
N THR A 44 -1.94 4.08 2.51
CA THR A 44 -0.96 3.60 3.49
C THR A 44 0.46 3.63 2.92
N GLN A 45 1.47 3.80 3.76
CA GLN A 45 2.81 3.29 3.43
C GLN A 45 2.76 1.77 3.22
N ALA A 46 3.79 1.20 2.58
CA ALA A 46 3.84 -0.24 2.34
C ALA A 46 3.98 -1.01 3.66
N VAL A 47 3.17 -2.06 3.81
CA VAL A 47 3.14 -2.95 4.98
C VAL A 47 3.17 -4.38 4.47
N TYR A 48 4.17 -5.15 4.88
CA TYR A 48 4.35 -6.54 4.44
C TYR A 48 3.92 -7.57 5.50
N ASP A 49 3.43 -7.09 6.64
CA ASP A 49 2.89 -7.87 7.75
C ASP A 49 1.37 -7.63 7.81
N SER A 50 0.59 -8.63 7.38
CA SER A 50 -0.87 -8.53 7.31
C SER A 50 -1.52 -8.43 8.69
N ALA A 51 -0.97 -9.07 9.72
CA ALA A 51 -1.49 -9.00 11.09
C ALA A 51 -1.33 -7.57 11.67
N ARG A 52 -0.17 -6.95 11.42
CA ARG A 52 0.05 -5.54 11.76
C ARG A 52 -0.93 -4.62 11.03
N PHE A 53 -1.14 -4.86 9.75
CA PHE A 53 -2.09 -4.08 8.95
C PHE A 53 -3.54 -4.24 9.47
N GLU A 54 -3.95 -5.46 9.81
CA GLU A 54 -5.27 -5.75 10.37
C GLU A 54 -5.50 -5.00 11.69
N SER A 55 -4.51 -4.98 12.59
CA SER A 55 -4.58 -4.20 13.84
C SER A 55 -4.80 -2.71 13.58
N PHE A 56 -4.10 -2.15 12.58
CA PHE A 56 -4.30 -0.77 12.17
C PHE A 56 -5.72 -0.52 11.63
N ILE A 57 -6.21 -1.35 10.71
CA ILE A 57 -7.55 -1.16 10.13
C ILE A 57 -8.65 -1.23 11.19
N LYS A 58 -8.57 -2.19 12.13
CA LYS A 58 -9.54 -2.31 13.24
C LYS A 58 -9.64 -1.02 14.04
N GLN A 59 -8.51 -0.37 14.32
CA GLN A 59 -8.49 0.86 15.10
C GLN A 59 -8.82 2.11 14.26
N ALA A 60 -8.39 2.15 13.00
CA ALA A 60 -8.68 3.26 12.07
C ALA A 60 -10.15 3.28 11.64
N GLY A 61 -10.84 2.14 11.66
CA GLY A 61 -12.25 2.01 11.31
C GLY A 61 -13.18 2.94 12.10
N ARG A 62 -12.80 3.36 13.32
CA ARG A 62 -13.56 4.33 14.13
C ARG A 62 -13.75 5.69 13.45
N PHE A 63 -12.89 6.04 12.48
CA PHE A 63 -12.96 7.31 11.78
C PHE A 63 -13.92 7.28 10.58
N GLY A 64 -14.32 6.11 10.09
CA GLY A 64 -15.24 5.98 8.95
C GLY A 64 -14.70 6.53 7.62
N VAL A 65 -13.38 6.78 7.51
CA VAL A 65 -12.74 7.32 6.29
C VAL A 65 -12.08 6.19 5.50
N PRO A 66 -12.32 6.09 4.17
CA PRO A 66 -11.75 5.04 3.33
C PRO A 66 -10.22 4.97 3.37
N VAL A 67 -9.70 3.74 3.41
CA VAL A 67 -8.26 3.44 3.34
C VAL A 67 -7.96 2.63 2.07
N GLN A 68 -6.94 3.07 1.35
CA GLN A 68 -6.32 2.38 0.22
C GLN A 68 -5.00 1.76 0.68
N TYR A 69 -4.84 0.45 0.47
CA TYR A 69 -3.60 -0.24 0.81
C TYR A 69 -2.50 0.08 -0.21
N GLY A 70 -1.40 0.65 0.26
CA GLY A 70 -0.23 0.96 -0.56
C GLY A 70 0.64 -0.26 -0.83
N VAL A 71 0.78 -0.65 -2.09
CA VAL A 71 1.54 -1.84 -2.51
C VAL A 71 2.81 -1.42 -3.26
N VAL A 72 3.98 -1.69 -2.68
CA VAL A 72 5.26 -1.62 -3.38
C VAL A 72 5.71 -3.03 -3.74
N VAL A 73 5.88 -3.30 -5.04
CA VAL A 73 6.30 -4.62 -5.53
C VAL A 73 7.80 -4.81 -5.25
N ILE A 74 8.13 -5.77 -4.37
CA ILE A 74 9.52 -6.14 -4.09
C ILE A 74 10.08 -6.95 -5.26
N LYS A 75 11.17 -6.44 -5.85
CA LYS A 75 11.76 -7.02 -7.08
C LYS A 75 12.93 -7.93 -6.80
N SER A 76 13.56 -7.76 -5.64
CA SER A 76 14.76 -8.49 -5.28
C SER A 76 15.07 -8.40 -3.78
N PRO A 77 15.94 -9.30 -3.26
CA PRO A 77 16.42 -9.21 -1.89
C PRO A 77 17.19 -7.91 -1.61
N GLU A 78 17.94 -7.40 -2.59
CA GLU A 78 18.71 -6.17 -2.46
C GLU A 78 17.80 -4.95 -2.34
N MET A 79 16.71 -4.91 -3.11
CA MET A 79 15.68 -3.87 -3.00
C MET A 79 15.03 -3.89 -1.62
N ALA A 80 14.64 -5.06 -1.12
CA ALA A 80 14.01 -5.17 0.21
C ALA A 80 14.96 -4.75 1.33
N ARG A 81 16.23 -5.16 1.28
CA ARG A 81 17.26 -4.70 2.23
C ARG A 81 17.50 -3.20 2.13
N PHE A 82 17.52 -2.64 0.92
CA PHE A 82 17.62 -1.20 0.72
C PHE A 82 16.45 -0.47 1.38
N MET A 83 15.22 -0.97 1.21
CA MET A 83 14.03 -0.39 1.83
C MET A 83 14.12 -0.41 3.35
N ASN A 84 14.52 -1.53 3.96
CA ASN A 84 14.70 -1.62 5.41
C ASN A 84 15.74 -0.62 5.95
N ASN A 85 16.81 -0.37 5.20
CA ASN A 85 17.92 0.48 5.66
C ASN A 85 17.72 1.97 5.37
N HIS A 86 16.93 2.33 4.35
CA HIS A 86 16.89 3.70 3.84
C HIS A 86 15.48 4.29 3.71
N VAL A 87 14.43 3.50 3.85
CA VAL A 87 13.05 3.99 3.72
C VAL A 87 12.36 3.96 5.07
N SER A 88 12.38 5.11 5.75
CA SER A 88 11.79 5.29 7.06
C SER A 88 10.32 4.88 7.10
N GLY A 89 9.98 4.08 8.10
CA GLY A 89 8.60 3.65 8.33
C GLY A 89 8.12 2.49 7.45
N ILE A 90 9.03 1.82 6.73
CA ILE A 90 8.76 0.54 6.06
C ILE A 90 9.65 -0.54 6.67
N SER A 91 9.10 -1.73 6.84
CA SER A 91 9.84 -2.93 7.22
C SER A 91 9.38 -4.09 6.35
N VAL A 92 10.31 -4.71 5.64
CA VAL A 92 10.14 -5.93 4.85
C VAL A 92 10.65 -7.10 5.69
N PRO A 93 9.78 -8.06 6.07
CA PRO A 93 10.18 -9.24 6.84
C PRO A 93 11.23 -10.09 6.14
N ASP A 94 12.14 -10.70 6.90
CA ASP A 94 13.19 -11.58 6.35
C ASP A 94 12.63 -12.75 5.53
N ALA A 95 11.43 -13.23 5.86
CA ALA A 95 10.72 -14.23 5.09
C ALA A 95 10.45 -13.76 3.65
N PHE A 96 10.00 -12.51 3.47
CA PHE A 96 9.81 -11.92 2.14
C PHE A 96 11.14 -11.80 1.38
N ILE A 97 12.20 -11.37 2.06
CA ILE A 97 13.54 -11.21 1.47
C ILE A 97 14.10 -12.57 1.01
N THR A 98 13.91 -13.60 1.84
CA THR A 98 14.35 -14.96 1.56
C THR A 98 13.57 -15.56 0.41
N GLU A 99 12.25 -15.39 0.39
CA GLU A 99 11.38 -15.97 -0.63
C GLU A 99 11.69 -15.40 -2.03
N ILE A 100 11.82 -14.08 -2.19
CA ILE A 100 12.18 -13.50 -3.49
C ILE A 100 13.62 -13.83 -3.89
N GLY A 101 14.49 -14.13 -2.91
CA GLY A 101 15.88 -14.55 -3.12
C GLY A 101 16.06 -16.03 -3.42
N SER A 102 15.03 -16.84 -3.19
CA SER A 102 15.07 -18.30 -3.38
C SER A 102 15.03 -18.74 -4.85
N VAL A 103 14.73 -17.82 -5.76
CA VAL A 103 14.64 -18.08 -7.20
C VAL A 103 15.76 -17.38 -7.99
N PRO A 104 16.16 -17.92 -9.16
CA PRO A 104 17.05 -17.24 -10.09
C PRO A 104 16.53 -15.85 -10.49
N LYS A 105 17.45 -14.95 -10.89
CA LYS A 105 17.12 -13.53 -11.15
C LYS A 105 16.05 -13.37 -12.23
N GLU A 106 16.10 -14.20 -13.25
CA GLU A 106 15.17 -14.30 -14.38
C GLU A 106 13.75 -14.70 -13.94
N ASN A 107 13.60 -15.46 -12.85
CA ASN A 107 12.31 -15.89 -12.31
C ASN A 107 11.75 -14.93 -11.24
N ARG A 108 12.53 -13.94 -10.76
CA ARG A 108 12.10 -13.02 -9.70
C ARG A 108 10.84 -12.23 -10.06
N LYS A 109 10.62 -11.91 -11.34
CA LYS A 109 9.43 -11.17 -11.76
C LYS A 109 8.15 -11.95 -11.51
N GLU A 110 8.15 -13.23 -11.85
CA GLU A 110 7.03 -14.13 -11.61
C GLU A 110 6.82 -14.38 -10.11
N LYS A 111 7.90 -14.61 -9.36
CA LYS A 111 7.83 -14.76 -7.91
C LYS A 111 7.30 -13.50 -7.21
N ALA A 112 7.68 -12.30 -7.67
CA ALA A 112 7.16 -11.04 -7.16
C ALA A 112 5.64 -10.88 -7.40
N ILE A 113 5.14 -11.30 -8.58
CA ILE A 113 3.69 -11.33 -8.87
C ILE A 113 2.98 -12.23 -7.85
N GLU A 114 3.46 -13.46 -7.66
CA GLU A 114 2.89 -14.44 -6.73
C GLU A 114 2.83 -13.89 -5.29
N MET A 115 3.97 -13.42 -4.78
CA MET A 115 4.07 -12.88 -3.42
C MET A 115 3.17 -11.66 -3.21
N THR A 116 3.14 -10.75 -4.20
CA THR A 116 2.30 -9.55 -4.14
C THR A 116 0.82 -9.92 -4.16
N ALA A 117 0.41 -10.84 -5.03
CA ALA A 117 -0.98 -11.30 -5.11
C ALA A 117 -1.44 -11.97 -3.81
N ARG A 118 -0.58 -12.79 -3.19
CA ARG A 118 -0.87 -13.42 -1.89
C ARG A 118 -1.14 -12.37 -0.80
N LEU A 119 -0.25 -11.38 -0.68
CA LEU A 119 -0.40 -10.30 0.29
C LEU A 119 -1.64 -9.43 0.01
N VAL A 120 -1.91 -9.10 -1.25
CA VAL A 120 -3.11 -8.34 -1.63
C VAL A 120 -4.37 -9.12 -1.28
N ASN A 121 -4.42 -10.43 -1.53
CA ASN A 121 -5.59 -11.27 -1.20
C ASN A 121 -5.92 -11.31 0.29
N GLU A 122 -4.90 -11.29 1.16
CA GLU A 122 -5.10 -11.20 2.61
C GLU A 122 -5.70 -9.85 3.02
N ILE A 123 -5.34 -8.76 2.33
CA ILE A 123 -5.66 -7.38 2.76
C ILE A 123 -6.95 -6.86 2.12
N VAL A 124 -7.26 -7.26 0.89
CA VAL A 124 -8.43 -6.77 0.13
C VAL A 124 -9.74 -6.75 0.93
N PRO A 125 -10.09 -7.77 1.74
CA PRO A 125 -11.32 -7.76 2.53
C PRO A 125 -11.41 -6.63 3.57
N MET A 126 -10.30 -5.99 3.90
CA MET A 126 -10.18 -4.99 4.98
C MET A 126 -10.18 -3.55 4.47
N VAL A 127 -10.04 -3.32 3.16
CA VAL A 127 -9.77 -1.99 2.59
C VAL A 127 -10.74 -1.63 1.47
N GLN A 128 -10.84 -0.34 1.17
CA GLN A 128 -11.77 0.19 0.16
C GLN A 128 -11.09 0.38 -1.20
N GLY A 129 -9.79 0.12 -1.29
CA GLY A 129 -9.05 0.13 -2.55
C GLY A 129 -7.58 -0.24 -2.37
N ILE A 130 -6.87 -0.36 -3.50
CA ILE A 130 -5.43 -0.65 -3.55
C ILE A 130 -4.74 0.45 -4.34
N HIS A 131 -3.59 0.93 -3.83
CA HIS A 131 -2.72 1.88 -4.50
C HIS A 131 -1.40 1.19 -4.87
N PHE A 132 -1.25 0.81 -6.15
CA PHE A 132 -0.04 0.16 -6.65
C PHE A 132 1.07 1.16 -6.97
N MET A 133 2.27 0.89 -6.46
CA MET A 133 3.51 1.58 -6.78
C MET A 133 4.50 0.57 -7.40
N PRO A 134 4.39 0.30 -8.72
CA PRO A 134 5.13 -0.78 -9.38
C PRO A 134 6.61 -0.45 -9.69
N LEU A 135 7.05 0.79 -9.48
CA LEU A 135 8.42 1.27 -9.71
C LEU A 135 8.97 0.88 -11.10
N GLY A 136 8.18 1.07 -12.16
CA GLY A 136 8.54 0.70 -13.53
C GLY A 136 8.20 -0.73 -13.96
N TRP A 137 7.58 -1.55 -13.09
CA TRP A 137 7.01 -2.86 -13.46
C TRP A 137 5.49 -2.78 -13.62
N SER A 138 5.00 -1.81 -14.40
CA SER A 138 3.55 -1.61 -14.56
C SER A 138 2.84 -2.83 -15.16
N ASP A 139 3.54 -3.66 -15.93
CA ASP A 139 3.04 -4.91 -16.51
C ASP A 139 2.77 -6.01 -15.46
N VAL A 140 3.26 -5.86 -14.22
CA VAL A 140 2.98 -6.75 -13.11
C VAL A 140 1.60 -6.51 -12.51
N VAL A 141 1.09 -5.27 -12.57
CA VAL A 141 -0.16 -4.90 -11.89
C VAL A 141 -1.36 -5.71 -12.42
N PRO A 142 -1.62 -5.82 -13.74
CA PRO A 142 -2.72 -6.66 -14.23
C PRO A 142 -2.58 -8.13 -13.82
N LYS A 143 -1.36 -8.69 -13.88
CA LYS A 143 -1.08 -10.09 -13.51
C LYS A 143 -1.29 -10.38 -12.02
N VAL A 144 -1.07 -9.39 -11.16
CA VAL A 144 -1.43 -9.47 -9.75
C VAL A 144 -2.95 -9.44 -9.62
N LEU A 145 -3.61 -8.48 -10.27
CA LEU A 145 -5.07 -8.32 -10.19
C LEU A 145 -5.83 -9.57 -10.66
N GLU A 146 -5.41 -10.21 -11.75
CA GLU A 146 -5.96 -11.48 -12.26
C GLU A 146 -5.94 -12.63 -11.24
N LYS A 147 -5.06 -12.54 -10.23
CA LYS A 147 -4.94 -13.52 -9.13
C LYS A 147 -5.69 -13.09 -7.86
N THR A 148 -6.48 -12.03 -7.94
CA THR A 148 -7.19 -11.42 -6.80
C THR A 148 -8.69 -11.32 -7.07
N PRO A 149 -9.55 -11.31 -6.04
CA PRO A 149 -10.99 -11.16 -6.23
C PRO A 149 -11.39 -9.74 -6.69
N LEU A 150 -10.45 -8.80 -6.77
CA LEU A 150 -10.68 -7.45 -7.28
C LEU A 150 -10.93 -7.41 -8.79
N TRP A 151 -10.46 -8.42 -9.53
CA TRP A 151 -10.57 -8.46 -10.97
C TRP A 151 -11.80 -9.27 -11.39
N THR A 152 -12.84 -8.58 -11.85
CA THR A 152 -13.91 -9.18 -12.65
C THR A 152 -13.60 -8.94 -14.12
N ALA A 153 -13.30 -10.01 -14.86
CA ALA A 153 -13.21 -9.94 -16.31
C ALA A 153 -14.60 -9.62 -16.87
N ASN A 154 -14.77 -8.39 -17.36
CA ASN A 154 -15.88 -8.01 -18.22
C ASN A 154 -15.36 -7.95 -19.66
#